data_AF-A7B568-F1
#
_entry.id   AF-A7B568-F1
#
_cell.length_a   1.000
_cell.length_b   1.000
_cell.length_c   1.000
_cell.angle_alpha   90.00
_cell.angle_beta   90.00
_cell.angle_gamma   90.00
#
_symmetry.space_group_name_H-M   'P 1'
#
loop_
_entity.id
_entity.type
_entity.pdbx_description
1 polymer ?
#
loop_
_entity_poly.entity_id
_entity_poly.type
_entity_poly.pdbx_seq_one_letter_code
_entity_poly.pdbx_strand_id
1 'polypeptide(L)'
;MAKKNYENLAKEIVRYIGGVENVNTLIHCATRLRFKVKNIQNVDKKKLEQLEGVITVLDSGGQIQVVIGQHVADVYDTIFEVTDLKKENPSDAEESGEKKNLLNTFMDTISGISGIYRSKKIQSE
;
A
#
# COMPACT_ATOMS: atom_id res chain seq x y z
N MET A 1 9.36 -9.33 -28.21
CA MET A 1 9.91 -8.25 -27.36
C MET A 1 10.69 -8.93 -26.25
N ALA A 2 11.96 -8.59 -26.03
CA ALA A 2 12.73 -9.19 -24.94
C ALA A 2 12.09 -8.78 -23.61
N LYS A 3 11.49 -9.73 -22.87
CA LYS A 3 11.00 -9.49 -21.50
C LYS A 3 12.24 -9.09 -20.69
N LYS A 4 12.40 -7.79 -20.42
CA LYS A 4 13.45 -7.33 -19.50
C LYS A 4 13.17 -8.03 -18.18
N ASN A 5 14.12 -8.85 -17.73
CA ASN A 5 13.86 -9.71 -16.59
C ASN A 5 13.99 -8.89 -15.30
N TYR A 6 12.86 -8.46 -14.74
CA TYR A 6 12.80 -7.74 -13.47
C TYR A 6 12.73 -8.68 -12.27
N GLU A 7 12.82 -10.00 -12.44
CA GLU A 7 12.69 -10.96 -11.34
C GLU A 7 13.69 -10.69 -10.21
N ASN A 8 14.94 -10.39 -10.56
CA ASN A 8 15.97 -10.11 -9.56
C ASN A 8 15.68 -8.79 -8.83
N LEU A 9 15.34 -7.74 -9.57
CA LEU A 9 14.98 -6.44 -9.00
C LEU A 9 13.76 -6.56 -8.07
N ALA A 10 12.71 -7.28 -8.50
CA ALA A 10 11.51 -7.52 -7.73
C ALA A 10 11.79 -8.27 -6.42
N LYS A 11 12.58 -9.36 -6.47
CA LYS A 11 13.00 -10.12 -5.28
C LYS A 11 13.81 -9.28 -4.32
N GLU A 12 14.77 -8.51 -4.83
CA GLU A 12 15.63 -7.63 -4.01
C GLU A 12 14.82 -6.51 -3.37
N ILE A 13 13.88 -5.87 -4.08
CA ILE A 13 13.01 -4.84 -3.53
C ILE A 13 12.22 -5.40 -2.34
N VAL A 14 11.56 -6.55 -2.51
CA VAL A 14 10.78 -7.17 -1.43
C VAL A 14 11.68 -7.64 -0.29
N ARG A 15 12.87 -8.14 -0.58
CA ARG A 15 13.85 -8.50 0.47
C ARG A 15 14.22 -7.30 1.33
N TYR A 16 14.59 -6.18 0.71
CA TYR A 16 15.02 -4.98 1.43
C TYR A 16 13.87 -4.16 2.01
N ILE A 17 12.62 -4.41 1.60
CA ILE A 17 11.43 -3.89 2.29
C ILE A 17 11.16 -4.62 3.63
N GLY A 18 11.91 -5.68 3.94
CA GLY A 18 11.72 -6.52 5.12
C GLY A 18 10.91 -7.80 4.85
N GLY A 19 10.81 -8.22 3.60
CA GLY A 19 10.09 -9.42 3.17
C GLY A 19 8.59 -9.21 2.97
N VAL A 20 7.93 -10.24 2.42
CA VAL A 20 6.48 -10.25 2.18
C VAL A 20 5.68 -10.04 3.46
N GLU A 21 6.20 -10.53 4.58
CA GLU A 21 5.59 -10.41 5.90
C GLU A 21 5.55 -8.96 6.42
N ASN A 22 6.45 -8.09 5.97
CA ASN A 22 6.48 -6.68 6.37
C ASN A 22 5.62 -5.78 5.48
N VAL A 23 5.09 -6.30 4.37
CA VAL A 23 4.23 -5.55 3.45
C VAL A 23 2.76 -5.74 3.84
N ASN A 24 2.03 -4.64 4.02
CA ASN A 24 0.57 -4.67 4.16
C ASN A 24 -0.09 -4.62 2.79
N THR A 25 0.31 -3.63 1.99
CA THR A 25 -0.30 -3.35 0.70
C THR A 25 0.78 -2.78 -0.22
N LEU A 26 0.75 -3.20 -1.49
CA LEU A 26 1.59 -2.68 -2.55
C LEU A 26 0.70 -2.13 -3.66
N ILE A 27 0.87 -0.84 -3.96
CA ILE A 27 0.25 -0.18 -5.11
C ILE A 27 1.33 0.48 -5.98
N HIS A 28 0.99 0.83 -7.22
CA HIS A 28 1.87 1.59 -8.09
C HIS A 28 1.16 2.80 -8.70
N CYS A 29 1.93 3.81 -9.07
CA CYS A 29 1.48 4.89 -9.96
C CYS A 29 2.30 4.86 -11.25
N ALA A 30 2.31 5.94 -12.04
CA ALA A 30 3.02 5.99 -13.30
C ALA A 30 4.55 5.76 -13.19
N THR A 31 5.17 6.08 -12.05
CA THR A 31 6.65 6.00 -11.90
C THR A 31 7.13 5.41 -10.58
N ARG A 32 6.23 5.10 -9.64
CA ARG A 32 6.61 4.72 -8.26
C ARG A 32 5.80 3.54 -7.76
N LEU A 33 6.48 2.64 -7.06
CA LEU A 33 5.87 1.66 -6.18
C LEU A 33 5.66 2.30 -4.80
N ARG A 34 4.52 2.04 -4.18
CA ARG A 34 4.20 2.50 -2.82
C ARG A 34 3.91 1.28 -1.96
N PHE A 35 4.79 1.05 -1.01
CA PHE A 35 4.68 0.00 -0.01
C PHE A 35 4.14 0.60 1.27
N LYS A 36 2.99 0.11 1.73
CA LYS A 36 2.55 0.29 3.11
C LYS A 36 3.16 -0.84 3.92
N VAL A 37 4.02 -0.51 4.88
CA VAL A 37 4.78 -1.49 5.66
C VAL A 37 4.28 -1.60 7.10
N LYS A 38 4.48 -2.75 7.75
CA LYS A 38 4.17 -2.96 9.18
C LYS A 38 5.16 -2.23 10.06
N ASN A 39 6.46 -2.41 9.77
CA ASN A 39 7.55 -1.83 10.54
C ASN A 39 8.59 -1.21 9.60
N ILE A 40 8.81 0.09 9.78
CA ILE A 40 9.76 0.87 8.99
C ILE A 40 11.22 0.51 9.30
N GLN A 41 11.49 0.00 10.50
CA GLN A 41 12.85 -0.36 10.94
C GLN A 41 13.39 -1.59 10.22
N ASN A 42 12.50 -2.41 9.65
CA ASN A 42 12.87 -3.60 8.87
C ASN A 42 13.20 -3.25 7.41
N VAL A 43 13.07 -1.98 7.02
CA VAL A 43 13.32 -1.52 5.64
C VAL A 43 14.75 -1.01 5.52
N ASP A 44 15.52 -1.62 4.63
CA ASP A 44 16.85 -1.15 4.26
C ASP A 44 16.80 -0.20 3.06
N LYS A 45 16.54 1.08 3.36
CA LYS A 45 16.45 2.15 2.35
C LYS A 45 17.74 2.32 1.55
N LYS A 46 18.89 2.21 2.21
CA LYS A 46 20.20 2.38 1.56
C LYS A 46 20.43 1.29 0.52
N LYS A 47 20.06 0.04 0.83
CA LYS A 47 20.14 -1.05 -0.13
C LYS A 47 19.16 -0.89 -1.28
N LEU A 48 17.93 -0.47 -1.01
CA LEU A 48 16.94 -0.17 -2.05
C LEU A 48 17.44 0.90 -3.04
N GLU A 49 18.09 1.96 -2.56
CA GLU A 49 18.66 3.02 -3.41
C GLU A 49 19.88 2.56 -4.23
N GLN A 50 20.55 1.47 -3.82
CA GLN A 50 21.69 0.89 -4.54
C GLN A 50 21.28 -0.08 -5.64
N LEU A 51 20.00 -0.45 -5.73
CA LEU A 51 19.52 -1.39 -6.73
C LEU A 51 19.50 -0.77 -8.13
N GLU A 52 19.98 -1.54 -9.10
CA GLU A 52 19.91 -1.15 -10.50
C GLU A 52 18.45 -1.02 -10.95
N GLY A 53 18.07 0.17 -11.42
CA GLY A 53 16.70 0.49 -11.81
C GLY A 53 15.88 1.20 -10.73
N VAL A 54 16.41 1.39 -9.51
CA VAL A 54 15.84 2.31 -8.52
C VAL A 54 16.51 3.66 -8.65
N ILE A 55 15.70 4.70 -8.81
CA ILE A 55 16.16 6.09 -8.94
C ILE A 55 16.32 6.72 -7.55
N THR A 56 15.34 6.51 -6.67
CA THR A 56 15.36 7.02 -5.29
C THR A 56 14.30 6.32 -4.45
N VAL A 57 14.47 6.38 -3.12
CA VAL A 57 13.54 5.83 -2.14
C VAL A 57 13.13 6.93 -1.18
N LEU A 58 11.82 7.10 -1.02
CA LEU A 58 11.24 8.11 -0.14
C LEU A 58 10.53 7.44 1.02
N ASP A 59 10.59 8.07 2.18
CA ASP A 59 9.83 7.70 3.37
C ASP A 59 8.83 8.80 3.69
N SER A 60 7.55 8.44 3.81
CA SER A 60 6.51 9.39 4.22
C SER A 60 5.46 8.70 5.06
N GLY A 61 5.47 8.97 6.36
CA GLY A 61 4.39 8.59 7.28
C GLY A 61 4.09 7.09 7.33
N GLY A 62 5.12 6.24 7.34
CA GLY A 62 4.97 4.77 7.35
C GLY A 62 4.70 4.15 5.98
N GLN A 63 4.87 4.91 4.91
CA GLN A 63 4.88 4.40 3.53
C GLN A 63 6.26 4.59 2.92
N ILE A 64 6.76 3.52 2.29
CA ILE A 64 7.98 3.55 1.50
C ILE A 64 7.60 3.71 0.03
N GLN A 65 8.18 4.68 -0.64
CA GLN A 65 7.98 4.89 -2.07
C GLN A 65 9.28 4.62 -2.81
N VAL A 66 9.27 3.63 -3.70
CA VAL A 66 10.42 3.28 -4.54
C VAL A 66 10.17 3.84 -5.94
N VAL A 67 11.01 4.76 -6.38
CA VAL A 67 10.91 5.39 -7.70
C VAL A 67 11.70 4.56 -8.71
N ILE A 68 11.03 3.99 -9.70
CA ILE A 68 11.64 3.12 -10.73
C ILE A 68 11.64 3.81 -12.10
N GLY A 69 10.62 4.64 -12.38
CA GLY A 69 10.43 5.27 -13.69
C GLY A 69 9.43 4.51 -14.56
N GLN A 70 9.64 4.50 -15.88
CA GLN A 70 8.64 4.04 -16.86
C GLN A 70 8.34 2.54 -16.79
N HIS A 71 9.23 1.74 -16.19
CA HIS A 71 9.10 0.29 -16.09
C HIS A 71 8.41 -0.19 -14.81
N VAL A 72 7.79 0.72 -14.06
CA VAL A 72 7.23 0.41 -12.74
C VAL A 72 6.08 -0.60 -12.81
N ALA A 73 5.31 -0.61 -13.91
CA ALA A 73 4.23 -1.57 -14.13
C ALA A 73 4.79 -2.99 -14.28
N ASP A 74 5.83 -3.16 -15.10
CA ASP A 74 6.49 -4.46 -15.31
C ASP A 74 7.09 -4.99 -14.00
N VAL A 75 7.73 -4.13 -13.20
CA VAL A 75 8.28 -4.51 -11.89
C VAL A 75 7.18 -4.86 -10.90
N TYR A 76 6.09 -4.09 -10.87
CA TYR A 76 4.92 -4.37 -10.03
C TYR A 76 4.37 -5.76 -10.32
N ASP A 77 4.09 -6.07 -11.59
CA ASP A 77 3.58 -7.39 -11.97
C ASP A 77 4.56 -8.51 -11.61
N THR A 78 5.85 -8.30 -11.90
CA THR A 78 6.89 -9.27 -11.58
C THR A 78 6.98 -9.55 -10.07
N ILE A 79 6.75 -8.55 -9.20
CA ILE A 79 6.73 -8.76 -7.75
C ILE A 79 5.67 -9.80 -7.35
N PHE A 80 4.47 -9.74 -7.93
CA PHE A 80 3.43 -10.73 -7.63
C PHE A 80 3.67 -12.08 -8.32
N GLU A 81 4.40 -12.11 -9.43
CA GLU A 81 4.79 -13.37 -10.09
C GLU A 81 5.85 -14.13 -9.27
N VAL A 82 6.78 -13.42 -8.62
CA VAL A 82 7.96 -14.02 -7.96
C VAL A 82 7.87 -14.09 -6.43
N THR A 83 6.85 -13.49 -5.83
CA THR A 83 6.65 -13.48 -4.38
C THR A 83 5.24 -13.87 -4.01
N ASP A 84 5.04 -14.44 -2.82
CA ASP A 84 3.72 -14.80 -2.28
C ASP A 84 2.85 -13.60 -1.87
N LEU A 85 3.15 -12.39 -2.36
CA LEU A 85 2.27 -11.25 -2.17
C LEU A 85 0.97 -11.48 -2.92
N LYS A 86 -0.16 -11.28 -2.25
CA LYS A 86 -1.48 -11.33 -2.90
C LYS A 86 -1.76 -9.96 -3.52
N LYS A 87 -2.13 -9.94 -4.81
CA LYS A 87 -2.74 -8.74 -5.41
C LYS A 87 -4.07 -8.51 -4.69
N GLU A 88 -4.16 -7.47 -3.87
CA GLU A 88 -5.47 -6.99 -3.41
C GLU A 88 -6.17 -6.38 -4.62
N ASN A 89 -6.89 -7.21 -5.38
CA ASN A 89 -7.86 -6.70 -6.35
C ASN A 89 -9.00 -6.05 -5.54
N PRO A 90 -9.42 -4.81 -5.86
CA PRO A 90 -10.63 -4.23 -5.27
C PRO A 90 -11.91 -5.03 -5.59
N SER A 91 -11.80 -6.09 -6.39
CA SER A 91 -12.88 -7.00 -6.80
C SER A 91 -12.92 -8.33 -6.05
N ASP A 92 -11.91 -8.64 -5.22
CA ASP A 92 -11.83 -9.92 -4.47
C ASP A 92 -11.89 -9.68 -2.95
N ALA A 93 -12.79 -8.80 -2.52
CA ALA A 93 -13.12 -8.60 -1.10
C ALA A 93 -14.14 -9.63 -0.59
N GLU A 94 -14.07 -10.87 -1.07
CA GLU A 94 -14.83 -12.01 -0.54
C GLU A 94 -13.88 -13.17 -0.24
N GLU A 95 -13.93 -13.57 1.04
CA GLU A 95 -13.35 -14.78 1.62
C GLU A 95 -11.86 -14.76 2.03
N SER A 96 -11.58 -14.15 3.19
CA SER A 96 -10.92 -14.87 4.30
C SER A 96 -11.04 -14.06 5.61
N GLY A 97 -11.94 -14.51 6.49
CA GLY A 97 -11.81 -14.49 7.96
C GLY A 97 -11.67 -13.15 8.70
N GLU A 98 -12.75 -12.75 9.39
CA GLU A 98 -12.70 -12.12 10.73
C GLU A 98 -12.39 -10.62 10.91
N LYS A 99 -12.59 -9.74 9.91
CA LYS A 99 -12.54 -8.27 10.16
C LYS A 99 -13.75 -7.44 9.70
N LYS A 100 -14.82 -8.08 9.23
CA LYS A 100 -16.05 -7.36 8.82
C LYS A 100 -17.05 -7.06 9.96
N ASN A 101 -16.90 -7.62 11.16
CA ASN A 101 -17.84 -7.38 12.28
C ASN A 101 -17.57 -6.12 13.11
N LEU A 102 -16.32 -5.61 13.13
CA LEU A 102 -15.97 -4.45 13.96
C LEU A 102 -16.41 -3.13 13.32
N LEU A 103 -16.35 -3.01 11.99
CA LEU A 103 -16.68 -1.75 11.31
C LEU A 103 -18.20 -1.50 11.21
N ASN A 104 -19.02 -2.55 11.14
CA ASN A 104 -20.48 -2.41 11.15
C ASN A 104 -21.04 -2.05 12.54
N THR A 105 -20.35 -2.41 13.63
CA THR A 105 -20.81 -2.12 14.99
C THR A 105 -20.58 -0.64 15.39
N PHE A 106 -19.57 0.03 14.82
CA PHE A 106 -19.33 1.45 15.10
C PHE A 106 -20.28 2.40 14.35
N MET A 107 -20.91 1.97 13.25
CA MET A 107 -21.83 2.81 12.47
C MET A 107 -23.29 2.73 12.94
N ASP A 108 -23.73 1.61 13.54
CA ASP A 108 -25.11 1.49 14.05
C ASP A 108 -25.35 2.25 15.39
N THR A 109 -24.29 2.56 16.15
CA THR A 109 -24.44 3.24 17.46
C THR A 109 -24.57 4.77 17.33
N ILE A 110 -24.17 5.36 16.20
CA ILE A 110 -24.26 6.84 15.99
C ILE A 110 -25.55 7.24 15.25
N SER A 111 -26.38 6.27 14.85
CA SER A 111 -27.72 6.53 14.25
C SER A 111 -28.85 6.57 15.28
N GLY A 112 -28.55 6.92 16.53
CA GLY A 112 -29.54 7.09 17.61
C GLY A 112 -29.67 8.51 18.16
N ILE A 113 -28.81 9.46 17.80
CA ILE A 113 -28.73 10.78 18.48
C ILE A 113 -28.69 12.01 17.53
N SER A 114 -28.52 11.86 16.21
CA SER A 114 -28.48 13.02 15.29
C SER A 114 -29.84 13.42 14.70
N GLY A 115 -30.88 13.45 15.54
CA GLY A 115 -32.22 13.97 15.22
C GLY A 115 -32.47 15.40 15.73
N ILE A 116 -31.47 16.07 16.31
CA ILE A 116 -31.63 17.39 16.94
C ILE A 116 -30.57 18.36 16.42
N TYR A 117 -30.70 18.79 15.16
CA TYR A 117 -30.11 20.05 14.70
C TYR A 117 -31.00 20.68 13.63
N ARG A 118 -32.14 21.24 14.08
CA ARG A 118 -32.86 22.28 13.33
C ARG A 118 -33.39 23.31 14.33
N SER A 119 -33.04 24.57 14.07
CA SER A 119 -33.49 25.79 14.76
C SER A 119 -32.77 26.20 16.04
N LYS A 120 -31.55 26.74 15.91
CA LYS A 120 -31.16 27.96 16.65
C LYS A 120 -29.92 28.62 16.02
N LYS A 121 -30.13 29.39 14.96
CA LYS A 121 -29.22 30.49 14.58
C LYS A 121 -30.02 31.58 13.84
N ILE A 122 -30.79 32.32 14.63
CA ILE A 122 -31.29 33.67 14.34
C ILE A 122 -30.72 34.54 15.46
N GLN A 123 -30.30 35.75 15.13
CA GLN A 123 -29.68 36.81 15.94
C GLN A 123 -28.14 36.87 15.91
N SER A 124 -27.59 37.49 14.87
CA SER A 124 -26.71 38.67 15.02
C SER A 124 -26.50 39.31 13.65
N GLU A 125 -26.80 40.61 13.58
CA GLU A 125 -26.84 41.54 12.43
C GLU A 125 -28.14 41.55 11.62
#